data_AF-V7C226-F1
#
_entry.id   AF-V7C226-F1
#
_cell.length_a   1.000
_cell.length_b   1.000
_cell.length_c   1.000
_cell.angle_alpha   90.00
_cell.angle_beta   90.00
_cell.angle_gamma   90.00
#
_symmetry.space_group_name_H-M   'P 1'
#
loop_
_entity.id
_entity.type
_entity.pdbx_description
1 polymer ?
#
loop_
_entity_poly.entity_id
_entity_poly.type
_entity_poly.pdbx_seq_one_letter_code
_entity_poly.pdbx_strand_id
1 'polypeptide(L)'
;PGTVDTVIAVLRCLSRAPRLPSLDWGSIIRRCMRYEVKVVELLPKDSTCKNGTLREESTMFAMAHANQFDSLLTFLDELSDFSRLRTLEINLQSCLLNHLADLVKVFSKSRLEKLFGDVSNHLLSFTSYIELGTYHKSLLCISCWKGLYECLDEVSVDTSSHISHIERCMEVLFTLLPAVQSSVSVVSGDVTSAEEWSEAVRFLGKAPESWLLDFLKVWCPYMISLHPTNFPLKKNILSS
;
A
#
# COMPACT_ATOMS: atom_id res chain seq x y z
N PRO A 1 26.90 11.99 12.95
CA PRO A 1 26.01 12.23 11.79
C PRO A 1 26.53 11.46 10.57
N GLY A 2 25.89 10.33 10.25
CA GLY A 2 26.36 9.42 9.21
C GLY A 2 26.12 10.01 7.82
N THR A 3 26.96 9.65 6.85
CA THR A 3 26.80 10.06 5.44
C THR A 3 25.40 9.75 4.88
N VAL A 4 24.74 8.71 5.38
CA VAL A 4 23.37 8.32 5.00
C VAL A 4 22.32 9.35 5.43
N ASP A 5 22.40 9.86 6.67
CA ASP A 5 21.43 10.84 7.19
C ASP A 5 21.45 12.14 6.37
N THR A 6 22.64 12.56 5.94
CA THR A 6 22.81 13.72 5.07
C THR A 6 22.16 13.48 3.71
N VAL A 7 22.33 12.29 3.12
CA VAL A 7 21.71 11.96 1.82
C VAL A 7 20.18 11.93 1.94
N ILE A 8 19.64 11.33 3.01
CA ILE A 8 18.21 11.32 3.33
C ILE A 8 17.68 12.76 3.41
N ALA A 9 18.35 13.63 4.17
CA ALA A 9 17.94 15.03 4.31
C ALA A 9 17.96 15.80 2.97
N VAL A 10 18.97 15.54 2.13
CA VAL A 10 19.06 16.13 0.79
C VAL A 10 17.93 15.64 -0.12
N LEU A 11 17.65 14.33 -0.14
CA LEU A 11 16.54 13.78 -0.93
C LEU A 11 15.21 14.41 -0.51
N ARG A 12 14.91 14.48 0.79
CA ARG A 12 13.70 15.15 1.29
C ARG A 12 13.55 16.59 0.84
N CYS A 13 14.66 17.34 0.84
CA CYS A 13 14.68 18.72 0.36
C CYS A 13 14.38 18.78 -1.14
N LEU A 14 15.05 17.94 -1.93
CA LEU A 14 14.88 17.90 -3.37
C LEU A 14 13.51 17.38 -3.81
N SER A 15 12.89 16.45 -3.08
CA SER A 15 11.52 15.98 -3.33
C SER A 15 10.50 17.10 -3.28
N ARG A 16 10.78 18.16 -2.50
CA ARG A 16 9.92 19.35 -2.39
C ARG A 16 10.30 20.47 -3.35
N ALA A 17 11.43 20.34 -4.06
CA ALA A 17 11.85 21.36 -4.99
C ALA A 17 10.95 21.34 -6.24
N PRO A 18 10.52 22.50 -6.77
CA PRO A 18 9.66 22.52 -7.94
C PRO A 18 10.37 22.09 -9.23
N ARG A 19 11.71 22.15 -9.25
CA ARG A 19 12.55 21.78 -10.39
C ARG A 19 13.85 21.17 -9.89
N LEU A 20 14.39 20.25 -10.68
CA LEU A 20 15.69 19.64 -10.44
C LEU A 20 16.69 20.01 -11.54
N PRO A 21 17.99 20.02 -11.23
CA PRO A 21 19.01 20.11 -12.28
C PRO A 21 18.93 18.90 -13.22
N SER A 22 19.36 19.11 -14.47
CA SER A 22 19.41 18.08 -15.50
C SER A 22 20.54 17.08 -15.22
N LEU A 23 20.26 16.08 -14.40
CA LEU A 23 21.15 14.98 -14.05
C LEU A 23 20.50 13.64 -14.40
N ASP A 24 21.29 12.58 -14.47
CA ASP A 24 20.77 11.21 -14.54
C ASP A 24 20.26 10.77 -13.16
N TRP A 25 19.08 11.27 -12.80
CA TRP A 25 18.43 10.97 -11.54
C TRP A 25 18.12 9.48 -11.38
N GLY A 26 17.80 8.78 -12.47
CA GLY A 26 17.61 7.33 -12.43
C GLY A 26 18.87 6.59 -11.95
N SER A 27 20.05 6.96 -12.45
CA SER A 27 21.31 6.36 -11.99
C SER A 27 21.67 6.76 -10.56
N ILE A 28 21.46 8.02 -10.18
CA ILE A 28 21.72 8.52 -8.82
C ILE A 28 20.85 7.76 -7.81
N ILE A 29 19.55 7.68 -8.05
CA ILE A 29 18.60 7.02 -7.15
C ILE A 29 18.86 5.52 -7.05
N ARG A 30 19.11 4.83 -8.18
CA ARG A 30 19.53 3.41 -8.12
C ARG A 30 20.84 3.23 -7.34
N ARG A 31 21.73 4.22 -7.32
CA ARG A 31 22.95 4.18 -6.50
C ARG A 31 22.64 4.36 -5.02
N CYS A 32 21.78 5.30 -4.66
CA CYS A 32 21.31 5.50 -3.29
C CYS A 32 20.68 4.21 -2.74
N MET A 33 19.81 3.57 -3.53
CA MET A 33 19.16 2.31 -3.16
C MET A 33 20.17 1.20 -2.83
N ARG A 34 21.24 1.07 -3.64
CA ARG A 34 22.30 0.08 -3.42
C ARG A 34 23.28 0.46 -2.32
N TYR A 35 23.46 1.74 -2.05
CA TYR A 35 24.40 2.22 -1.05
C TYR A 35 23.96 1.84 0.35
N GLU A 36 22.66 1.99 0.66
CA GLU A 36 22.13 1.62 1.98
C GLU A 36 22.33 0.12 2.27
N VAL A 37 22.05 -0.76 1.30
CA VAL A 37 22.25 -2.22 1.47
C VAL A 37 23.69 -2.53 1.89
N LYS A 38 24.67 -1.90 1.23
CA LYS A 38 26.10 -2.08 1.56
C LYS A 38 26.49 -1.50 2.91
N VAL A 39 25.88 -0.40 3.33
CA VAL A 39 26.17 0.25 4.62
C VAL A 39 25.54 -0.54 5.77
N VAL A 40 24.33 -1.07 5.59
CA VAL A 40 23.63 -1.91 6.57
C VAL A 40 24.37 -3.24 6.79
N GLU A 41 24.98 -3.82 5.76
CA GLU A 41 25.85 -5.01 5.89
C GLU A 41 27.10 -4.76 6.76
N LEU A 42 27.53 -3.50 6.91
CA LEU A 42 28.74 -3.12 7.64
C LEU A 42 28.49 -2.59 9.06
N LEU A 43 27.23 -2.35 9.45
CA LEU A 43 26.86 -1.77 10.74
C LEU A 43 26.29 -2.82 11.70
N PRO A 44 26.57 -2.73 13.02
CA PRO A 44 25.88 -3.53 14.03
C PRO A 44 24.37 -3.25 14.02
N LYS A 45 23.55 -4.28 14.23
CA LYS A 45 22.08 -4.31 14.06
C LYS A 45 21.24 -3.35 14.95
N ASP A 46 21.86 -2.46 15.72
CA ASP A 46 21.18 -1.72 16.79
C ASP A 46 21.01 -0.21 16.57
N SER A 47 21.05 0.27 15.31
CA SER A 47 20.70 1.67 15.03
C SER A 47 19.24 1.82 14.58
N THR A 48 18.39 2.13 15.55
CA THR A 48 17.00 2.55 15.34
C THR A 48 16.97 4.01 14.85
N CYS A 49 17.22 4.24 13.55
CA CYS A 49 16.96 5.56 12.97
C CYS A 49 15.45 5.72 12.72
N LYS A 50 14.81 6.60 13.50
CA LYS A 50 13.35 6.84 13.54
C LYS A 50 12.81 7.65 12.36
N ASN A 51 13.36 7.49 11.16
CA ASN A 51 12.93 8.21 9.97
C ASN A 51 13.27 7.32 8.77
N GLY A 52 12.33 7.20 7.83
CA GLY A 52 12.36 6.20 6.75
C GLY A 52 13.74 5.96 6.11
N THR A 53 13.94 4.72 5.66
CA THR A 53 15.22 4.27 5.08
C THR A 53 15.63 5.11 3.87
N LEU A 54 16.92 5.14 3.53
CA LEU A 54 17.38 5.83 2.32
C LEU A 54 16.66 5.30 1.07
N ARG A 55 16.28 4.02 1.07
CA ARG A 55 15.48 3.40 0.01
C ARG A 55 14.04 3.90 -0.06
N GLU A 56 13.38 4.10 1.07
CA GLU A 56 12.06 4.74 1.11
C GLU A 56 12.14 6.17 0.59
N GLU A 57 13.09 6.97 1.05
CA GLU A 57 13.27 8.37 0.60
C GLU A 57 13.64 8.46 -0.87
N SER A 58 14.44 7.52 -1.37
CA SER A 58 14.78 7.39 -2.79
C SER A 58 13.54 7.12 -3.64
N THR A 59 12.60 6.33 -3.12
CA THR A 59 11.35 5.99 -3.78
C THR A 59 10.39 7.18 -3.79
N MET A 60 10.25 7.86 -2.65
CA MET A 60 9.45 9.08 -2.53
C MET A 60 9.96 10.21 -3.43
N PHE A 61 11.29 10.37 -3.50
CA PHE A 61 11.90 11.30 -4.44
C PHE A 61 11.57 10.95 -5.89
N ALA A 62 11.66 9.66 -6.25
CA ALA A 62 11.34 9.23 -7.60
C ALA A 62 9.87 9.53 -7.96
N MET A 63 8.92 9.26 -7.05
CA MET A 63 7.50 9.58 -7.24
C MET A 63 7.25 11.07 -7.44
N ALA A 64 7.88 11.93 -6.63
CA ALA A 64 7.71 13.38 -6.71
C ALA A 64 8.15 13.97 -8.07
N HIS A 65 9.07 13.30 -8.76
CA HIS A 65 9.74 13.83 -9.96
C HIS A 65 9.59 12.98 -11.21
N ALA A 66 8.87 11.84 -11.16
CA ALA A 66 8.74 10.92 -12.28
C ALA A 66 8.11 11.56 -13.53
N ASN A 67 7.20 12.52 -13.35
CA ASN A 67 6.59 13.27 -14.45
C ASN A 67 7.57 14.21 -15.18
N GLN A 68 8.75 14.48 -14.60
CA GLN A 68 9.77 15.34 -15.19
C GLN A 68 10.93 14.54 -15.80
N PHE A 69 11.10 13.27 -15.40
CA PHE A 69 12.27 12.47 -15.78
C PHE A 69 11.88 11.02 -16.10
N ASP A 70 11.95 10.64 -17.37
CA ASP A 70 11.67 9.27 -17.85
C ASP A 70 12.51 8.20 -17.12
N SER A 71 13.74 8.54 -16.73
CA SER A 71 14.61 7.64 -15.98
C SER A 71 14.06 7.28 -14.59
N LEU A 72 13.33 8.19 -13.96
CA LEU A 72 12.67 7.97 -12.66
C LEU A 72 11.36 7.20 -12.85
N LEU A 73 10.60 7.53 -13.90
CA LEU A 73 9.40 6.78 -14.26
C LEU A 73 9.72 5.30 -14.55
N THR A 74 10.77 5.05 -15.33
CA THR A 74 11.27 3.69 -15.63
C THR A 74 11.70 2.97 -14.36
N PHE A 75 12.38 3.67 -13.45
CA PHE A 75 12.78 3.10 -12.16
C PHE A 75 11.58 2.70 -11.30
N LEU A 76 10.53 3.53 -11.25
CA LEU A 76 9.29 3.19 -10.54
C LEU A 76 8.58 2.01 -11.20
N ASP A 77 8.52 1.97 -12.53
CA ASP A 77 7.92 0.85 -13.25
C ASP A 77 8.61 -0.48 -12.92
N GLU A 78 9.95 -0.49 -12.92
CA GLU A 78 10.76 -1.65 -12.51
C GLU A 78 10.47 -2.07 -11.05
N LEU A 79 10.33 -1.11 -10.12
CA LEU A 79 10.06 -1.40 -8.71
C LEU A 79 8.65 -1.95 -8.48
N SER A 80 7.68 -1.46 -9.24
CA SER A 80 6.27 -1.80 -9.13
C SER A 80 5.85 -2.95 -10.04
N ASP A 81 6.76 -3.59 -10.76
CA ASP A 81 6.49 -4.86 -11.44
C ASP A 81 6.27 -5.97 -10.41
N PHE A 82 5.27 -6.83 -10.62
CA PHE A 82 4.91 -7.91 -9.69
C PHE A 82 6.11 -8.72 -9.19
N SER A 83 6.99 -9.12 -10.12
CA SER A 83 8.15 -9.95 -9.81
C SER A 83 9.12 -9.24 -8.88
N ARG A 84 9.33 -7.93 -9.10
CA ARG A 84 10.22 -7.12 -8.29
C ARG A 84 9.59 -6.76 -6.96
N LEU A 85 8.35 -6.26 -6.96
CA LEU A 85 7.61 -5.84 -5.77
C LEU A 85 7.66 -6.90 -4.68
N ARG A 86 7.37 -8.16 -5.04
CA ARG A 86 7.37 -9.29 -4.11
C ARG A 86 8.73 -9.60 -3.47
N THR A 87 9.83 -9.22 -4.14
CA THR A 87 11.20 -9.48 -3.67
C THR A 87 11.79 -8.33 -2.86
N LEU A 88 11.10 -7.19 -2.78
CA LEU A 88 11.55 -6.06 -1.97
C LEU A 88 11.46 -6.38 -0.47
N GLU A 89 12.22 -5.68 0.35
CA GLU A 89 12.03 -5.70 1.80
C GLU A 89 10.65 -5.18 2.19
N ILE A 90 10.12 -5.70 3.30
CA ILE A 90 8.75 -5.44 3.74
C ILE A 90 8.41 -3.95 3.88
N ASN A 91 9.34 -3.15 4.39
CA ASN A 91 9.13 -1.72 4.57
C ASN A 91 9.00 -0.98 3.24
N LEU A 92 9.75 -1.42 2.22
CA LEU A 92 9.68 -0.81 0.90
C LEU A 92 8.43 -1.27 0.13
N GLN A 93 8.01 -2.53 0.29
CA GLN A 93 6.69 -2.97 -0.18
C GLN A 93 5.57 -2.12 0.45
N SER A 94 5.60 -1.96 1.78
CA SER A 94 4.67 -1.11 2.53
C SER A 94 4.71 0.34 2.05
N CYS A 95 5.89 0.92 1.81
CA CYS A 95 6.05 2.27 1.27
C CYS A 95 5.36 2.41 -0.09
N LEU A 96 5.63 1.51 -1.05
CA LEU A 96 4.98 1.54 -2.36
C LEU A 96 3.46 1.40 -2.26
N LEU A 97 2.96 0.53 -1.38
CA LEU A 97 1.53 0.32 -1.17
C LEU A 97 0.85 1.53 -0.51
N ASN A 98 1.50 2.20 0.43
CA ASN A 98 0.99 3.43 1.04
C ASN A 98 0.92 4.58 0.03
N HIS A 99 1.85 4.64 -0.92
CA HIS A 99 1.97 5.71 -1.92
C HIS A 99 1.36 5.34 -3.28
N LEU A 100 0.36 4.45 -3.31
CA LEU A 100 -0.34 4.09 -4.55
C LEU A 100 -0.95 5.32 -5.25
N ALA A 101 -1.46 6.30 -4.50
CA ALA A 101 -2.01 7.53 -5.06
C ALA A 101 -0.95 8.34 -5.82
N ASP A 102 0.28 8.37 -5.34
CA ASP A 102 1.39 9.04 -6.02
C ASP A 102 1.78 8.30 -7.31
N LEU A 103 1.71 6.96 -7.32
CA LEU A 103 1.91 6.16 -8.54
C LEU A 103 0.78 6.39 -9.56
N VAL A 104 -0.46 6.57 -9.11
CA VAL A 104 -1.61 6.92 -9.96
C VAL A 104 -1.39 8.21 -10.72
N LYS A 105 -0.72 9.20 -10.10
CA LYS A 105 -0.44 10.51 -10.71
C LYS A 105 0.62 10.48 -11.81
N VAL A 106 1.45 9.44 -11.87
CA VAL A 106 2.62 9.41 -12.77
C VAL A 106 2.54 8.33 -13.84
N PHE A 107 1.81 7.24 -13.59
CA PHE A 107 1.67 6.17 -14.57
C PHE A 107 0.55 6.42 -15.57
N SER A 108 0.75 5.91 -16.79
CA SER A 108 -0.29 5.89 -17.82
C SER A 108 -1.43 4.94 -17.44
N LYS A 109 -2.62 5.18 -18.00
CA LYS A 109 -3.82 4.35 -17.74
C LYS A 109 -3.59 2.85 -17.93
N SER A 110 -2.92 2.45 -19.03
CA SER A 110 -2.62 1.04 -19.29
C SER A 110 -1.67 0.44 -18.24
N ARG A 111 -0.75 1.25 -17.71
CA ARG A 111 0.15 0.82 -16.65
C ARG A 111 -0.54 0.71 -15.30
N LEU A 112 -1.52 1.58 -15.02
CA LEU A 112 -2.34 1.51 -13.81
C LEU A 112 -3.15 0.22 -13.74
N GLU A 113 -3.77 -0.19 -14.85
CA GLU A 113 -4.46 -1.47 -14.94
C GLU A 113 -3.52 -2.64 -14.55
N LYS A 114 -2.31 -2.66 -15.12
CA LYS A 114 -1.29 -3.64 -14.74
C LYS A 114 -0.89 -3.51 -13.26
N LEU A 115 -0.70 -2.30 -12.73
CA LEU A 115 -0.28 -2.05 -11.35
C LEU A 115 -1.28 -2.63 -10.35
N PHE A 116 -2.56 -2.31 -10.50
CA PHE A 116 -3.60 -2.83 -9.63
C PHE A 116 -3.79 -4.34 -9.78
N GLY A 117 -3.61 -4.88 -10.99
CA GLY A 117 -3.55 -6.32 -11.21
C GLY A 117 -2.41 -6.99 -10.44
N ASP A 118 -1.21 -6.43 -10.53
CA ASP A 118 0.00 -6.91 -9.83
C ASP A 118 -0.15 -6.81 -8.31
N VAL A 119 -0.72 -5.71 -7.79
CA VAL A 119 -1.05 -5.53 -6.36
C VAL A 119 -2.06 -6.57 -5.90
N SER A 120 -3.15 -6.79 -6.66
CA SER A 120 -4.15 -7.82 -6.34
C SER A 120 -3.51 -9.21 -6.26
N ASN A 121 -2.67 -9.56 -7.23
CA ASN A 121 -1.96 -10.85 -7.25
C ASN A 121 -0.98 -10.97 -6.08
N HIS A 122 -0.32 -9.87 -5.71
CA HIS A 122 0.59 -9.84 -4.58
C HIS A 122 -0.14 -10.06 -3.26
N LEU A 123 -1.28 -9.40 -3.05
CA LEU A 123 -2.15 -9.58 -1.90
C LEU A 123 -2.70 -11.01 -1.82
N LEU A 124 -3.22 -11.54 -2.94
CA LEU A 124 -3.72 -12.92 -3.00
C LEU A 124 -2.64 -13.94 -2.65
N SER A 125 -1.37 -13.66 -2.96
CA SER A 125 -0.28 -14.56 -2.60
C SER A 125 -0.21 -14.78 -1.07
N PHE A 126 -0.64 -13.83 -0.25
CA PHE A 126 -0.65 -13.95 1.22
C PHE A 126 -1.58 -15.07 1.72
N THR A 127 -2.60 -15.46 0.96
CA THR A 127 -3.47 -16.61 1.31
C THR A 127 -2.72 -17.94 1.29
N SER A 128 -1.70 -18.05 0.44
CA SER A 128 -0.93 -19.28 0.24
C SER A 128 0.26 -19.42 1.20
N TYR A 129 0.68 -18.32 1.82
CA TYR A 129 1.83 -18.29 2.73
C TYR A 129 1.38 -18.44 4.18
N ILE A 130 1.36 -19.68 4.66
CA ILE A 130 1.27 -19.99 6.11
C ILE A 130 2.45 -19.34 6.88
N GLU A 131 3.56 -19.07 6.20
CA GLU A 131 4.83 -18.59 6.79
C GLU A 131 5.01 -17.07 6.84
N LEU A 132 4.17 -16.27 6.16
CA LEU A 132 4.26 -14.81 6.31
C LEU A 132 3.73 -14.48 7.70
N GLY A 133 4.62 -14.13 8.63
CA GLY A 133 4.22 -13.78 9.99
C GLY A 133 3.05 -12.80 9.97
N THR A 134 2.04 -13.05 10.81
CA THR A 134 0.77 -12.30 10.85
C THR A 134 0.97 -10.78 10.85
N TYR A 135 2.06 -10.32 11.49
CA TYR A 135 2.48 -8.93 11.49
C TYR A 135 2.82 -8.37 10.10
N HIS A 136 3.64 -9.07 9.30
CA HIS A 136 4.05 -8.60 7.97
C HIS A 136 2.86 -8.54 7.00
N LYS A 137 1.98 -9.55 7.05
CA LYS A 137 0.74 -9.54 6.29
C LYS A 137 -0.09 -8.30 6.65
N SER A 138 -0.34 -8.10 7.94
CA SER A 138 -1.18 -7.00 8.41
C SER A 138 -0.58 -5.65 8.06
N LEU A 139 0.74 -5.47 8.20
CA LEU A 139 1.45 -4.25 7.77
C LEU A 139 1.20 -3.92 6.29
N LEU A 140 1.35 -4.91 5.39
CA LEU A 140 1.11 -4.70 3.96
C LEU A 140 -0.36 -4.44 3.65
N CYS A 141 -1.29 -5.14 4.32
CA CYS A 141 -2.73 -4.93 4.14
C CYS A 141 -3.15 -3.53 4.60
N ILE A 142 -2.73 -3.11 5.79
CA ILE A 142 -2.92 -1.74 6.32
C ILE A 142 -2.35 -0.71 5.34
N SER A 143 -1.14 -0.95 4.83
CA SER A 143 -0.51 -0.03 3.89
C SER A 143 -1.28 0.10 2.59
N CYS A 144 -1.76 -1.03 2.07
CA CYS A 144 -2.57 -1.06 0.86
C CYS A 144 -3.93 -0.37 1.07
N TRP A 145 -4.60 -0.59 2.21
CA TRP A 145 -5.82 0.14 2.56
C TRP A 145 -5.60 1.66 2.56
N LYS A 146 -4.51 2.14 3.17
CA LYS A 146 -4.16 3.56 3.21
C LYS A 146 -3.93 4.14 1.81
N GLY A 147 -3.12 3.47 0.99
CA GLY A 147 -2.85 3.96 -0.36
C GLY A 147 -4.07 3.92 -1.30
N LEU A 148 -4.88 2.85 -1.23
CA LEU A 148 -6.14 2.80 -1.98
C LEU A 148 -7.08 3.91 -1.53
N TYR A 149 -7.17 4.18 -0.22
CA TYR A 149 -8.03 5.24 0.32
C TYR A 149 -7.68 6.58 -0.33
N GLU A 150 -6.39 6.91 -0.41
CA GLU A 150 -5.92 8.16 -1.03
C GLU A 150 -6.19 8.18 -2.53
N CYS A 151 -6.10 7.04 -3.22
CA CYS A 151 -6.46 6.96 -4.64
C CYS A 151 -7.90 7.45 -4.88
N LEU A 152 -8.84 7.22 -3.94
CA LEU A 152 -10.22 7.72 -4.08
C LEU A 152 -10.35 9.25 -3.98
N ASP A 153 -9.43 9.99 -3.35
CA ASP A 153 -9.47 11.47 -3.30
C ASP A 153 -9.00 12.09 -4.62
N GLU A 154 -8.07 11.42 -5.30
CA GLU A 154 -7.45 11.87 -6.54
C GLU A 154 -8.31 11.53 -7.78
N VAL A 155 -9.46 10.87 -7.58
CA VAL A 155 -10.41 10.55 -8.64
C VAL A 155 -11.24 11.78 -9.01
N SER A 156 -10.70 12.61 -9.90
CA SER A 156 -11.49 13.58 -10.67
C SER A 156 -12.46 12.88 -11.65
N VAL A 157 -13.38 13.63 -12.27
CA VAL A 157 -14.44 13.10 -13.15
C VAL A 157 -13.88 12.30 -14.37
N ASP A 158 -12.62 12.50 -14.77
CA ASP A 158 -11.97 11.81 -15.90
C ASP A 158 -11.29 10.48 -15.53
N THR A 159 -11.23 10.12 -14.25
CA THR A 159 -10.50 8.94 -13.75
C THR A 159 -11.39 7.73 -13.43
N SER A 160 -12.68 7.77 -13.81
CA SER A 160 -13.65 6.68 -13.56
C SER A 160 -13.16 5.29 -14.02
N SER A 161 -12.32 5.24 -15.05
CA SER A 161 -11.84 3.98 -15.62
C SER A 161 -10.89 3.17 -14.75
N HIS A 162 -10.29 3.75 -13.71
CA HIS A 162 -9.46 2.96 -12.78
C HIS A 162 -10.14 2.64 -11.45
N ILE A 163 -11.33 3.19 -11.19
CA ILE A 163 -12.12 2.89 -9.99
C ILE A 163 -12.38 1.39 -9.89
N SER A 164 -12.76 0.74 -11.00
CA SER A 164 -13.00 -0.70 -11.03
C SER A 164 -11.76 -1.55 -10.67
N HIS A 165 -10.56 -1.04 -10.94
CA HIS A 165 -9.32 -1.71 -10.55
C HIS A 165 -9.03 -1.53 -9.06
N ILE A 166 -9.32 -0.35 -8.50
CA ILE A 166 -9.25 -0.11 -7.05
C ILE A 166 -10.27 -1.01 -6.34
N GLU A 167 -11.52 -1.07 -6.82
CA GLU A 167 -12.60 -1.93 -6.30
C GLU A 167 -12.17 -3.40 -6.23
N ARG A 168 -11.56 -3.93 -7.31
CA ARG A 168 -11.01 -5.28 -7.32
C ARG A 168 -9.95 -5.50 -6.25
N CYS A 169 -9.04 -4.55 -6.04
CA CYS A 169 -8.05 -4.64 -4.96
C CYS A 169 -8.72 -4.68 -3.58
N MET A 170 -9.81 -3.92 -3.38
CA MET A 170 -10.56 -3.96 -2.13
C MET A 170 -11.21 -5.31 -1.90
N GLU A 171 -11.86 -5.88 -2.92
CA GLU A 171 -12.48 -7.20 -2.81
C GLU A 171 -11.46 -8.24 -2.31
N VAL A 172 -10.26 -8.21 -2.88
CA VAL A 172 -9.15 -9.05 -2.44
C VAL A 172 -8.77 -8.76 -0.99
N LEU A 173 -8.55 -7.50 -0.60
CA LEU A 173 -8.22 -7.14 0.78
C LEU A 173 -9.30 -7.57 1.78
N PHE A 174 -10.58 -7.48 1.41
CA PHE A 174 -11.69 -7.96 2.24
C PHE A 174 -11.58 -9.45 2.51
N THR A 175 -11.20 -10.26 1.52
CA THR A 175 -10.97 -11.70 1.73
C THR A 175 -9.79 -12.00 2.66
N LEU A 176 -8.90 -11.02 2.85
CA LEU A 176 -7.70 -11.16 3.68
C LEU A 176 -7.89 -10.65 5.11
N LEU A 177 -8.98 -9.95 5.41
CA LEU A 177 -9.22 -9.37 6.73
C LEU A 177 -9.15 -10.43 7.84
N PRO A 178 -8.56 -10.08 8.99
CA PRO A 178 -8.48 -11.01 10.11
C PRO A 178 -9.87 -11.33 10.63
N ALA A 179 -10.14 -12.61 10.90
CA ALA A 179 -11.40 -13.04 11.50
C ALA A 179 -11.61 -12.30 12.84
N VAL A 180 -12.82 -11.79 13.07
CA VAL A 180 -13.20 -11.16 14.34
C VAL A 180 -13.24 -12.26 15.41
N GLN A 181 -12.16 -12.41 16.18
CA GLN A 181 -12.12 -13.37 17.28
C GLN A 181 -12.86 -12.79 18.48
N SER A 182 -13.97 -13.43 18.87
CA SER A 182 -14.81 -13.02 20.00
C SER A 182 -14.25 -13.41 21.38
N SER A 183 -13.00 -13.87 21.51
CA SER A 183 -12.53 -14.48 22.76
C SER A 183 -11.49 -13.65 23.52
N VAL A 184 -11.81 -13.45 24.80
CA VAL A 184 -11.08 -12.76 25.89
C VAL A 184 -9.70 -13.39 26.18
N SER A 185 -8.76 -13.29 25.24
CA SER A 185 -7.35 -13.52 25.54
C SER A 185 -6.51 -12.58 24.69
N VAL A 186 -6.21 -11.42 25.27
CA VAL A 186 -5.33 -10.40 24.68
C VAL A 186 -3.91 -10.98 24.65
N VAL A 187 -3.60 -11.70 23.58
CA VAL A 187 -2.22 -11.92 23.15
C VAL A 187 -1.86 -10.75 22.24
N SER A 188 -0.64 -10.24 22.37
CA SER A 188 -0.11 -9.00 21.77
C SER A 188 -0.20 -8.84 20.24
N GLY A 189 -0.86 -9.75 19.51
CA GLY A 189 -1.22 -9.63 18.10
C GLY A 189 -2.53 -8.90 17.81
N ASP A 190 -3.25 -8.45 18.85
CA ASP A 190 -4.60 -7.87 18.73
C ASP A 190 -4.62 -6.46 18.11
N VAL A 191 -3.58 -5.65 18.34
CA VAL A 191 -3.53 -4.24 17.94
C VAL A 191 -3.48 -4.06 16.42
N THR A 192 -2.71 -4.90 15.71
CA THR A 192 -2.61 -4.80 14.25
C THR A 192 -3.91 -5.22 13.56
N SER A 193 -4.64 -6.17 14.15
CA SER A 193 -5.95 -6.58 13.63
C SER A 193 -6.99 -5.46 13.75
N ALA A 194 -7.00 -4.76 14.88
CA ALA A 194 -7.88 -3.61 15.10
C ALA A 194 -7.54 -2.44 14.16
N GLU A 195 -6.25 -2.16 13.94
CA GLU A 195 -5.81 -1.15 12.97
C GLU A 195 -6.25 -1.52 11.55
N GLU A 196 -6.06 -2.77 11.13
CA GLU A 196 -6.46 -3.24 9.79
C GLU A 196 -7.97 -3.11 9.57
N TRP A 197 -8.78 -3.49 10.56
CA TRP A 197 -10.23 -3.26 10.53
C TRP A 197 -10.60 -1.78 10.48
N SER A 198 -9.91 -0.93 11.25
CA SER A 198 -10.14 0.52 11.25
C SER A 198 -9.89 1.12 9.88
N GLU A 199 -8.80 0.73 9.21
CA GLU A 199 -8.48 1.20 7.86
C GLU A 199 -9.48 0.70 6.81
N ALA A 200 -9.92 -0.56 6.91
CA ALA A 200 -10.96 -1.10 6.04
C ALA A 200 -12.29 -0.34 6.20
N VAL A 201 -12.72 -0.06 7.43
CA VAL A 201 -13.94 0.71 7.70
C VAL A 201 -13.81 2.16 7.20
N ARG A 202 -12.65 2.79 7.42
CA ARG A 202 -12.37 4.14 6.92
C ARG A 202 -12.47 4.19 5.39
N PHE A 203 -11.94 3.17 4.73
CA PHE A 203 -12.08 3.00 3.29
C PHE A 203 -13.53 2.88 2.85
N LEU A 204 -14.30 1.97 3.47
CA LEU A 204 -15.71 1.76 3.13
C LEU A 204 -16.54 3.04 3.25
N GLY A 205 -16.26 3.88 4.25
CA GLY A 205 -16.92 5.17 4.42
C GLY A 205 -16.73 6.16 3.27
N LYS A 206 -15.78 5.89 2.36
CA LYS A 206 -15.46 6.71 1.19
C LYS A 206 -15.79 6.04 -0.15
N ALA A 207 -16.05 4.73 -0.15
CA ALA A 207 -16.34 3.99 -1.37
C ALA A 207 -17.66 4.46 -2.02
N PRO A 208 -17.81 4.36 -3.36
CA PRO A 208 -19.06 4.70 -4.04
C PRO A 208 -20.24 3.89 -3.49
N GLU A 209 -21.36 4.56 -3.19
CA GLU A 209 -22.54 3.92 -2.57
C GLU A 209 -23.09 2.77 -3.42
N SER A 210 -23.17 2.95 -4.74
CA SER A 210 -23.65 1.91 -5.66
C SER A 210 -22.81 0.65 -5.61
N TRP A 211 -21.48 0.81 -5.63
CA TRP A 211 -20.56 -0.32 -5.50
C TRP A 211 -20.67 -0.98 -4.13
N LEU A 212 -20.72 -0.19 -3.06
CA LEU A 212 -20.83 -0.71 -1.69
C LEU A 212 -22.09 -1.55 -1.50
N LEU A 213 -23.23 -1.10 -2.02
CA LEU A 213 -24.49 -1.83 -1.98
C LEU A 213 -24.40 -3.15 -2.73
N ASP A 214 -23.76 -3.18 -3.90
CA ASP A 214 -23.61 -4.41 -4.68
C ASP A 214 -22.62 -5.37 -4.04
N PHE A 215 -21.50 -4.87 -3.53
CA PHE A 215 -20.51 -5.63 -2.77
C PHE A 215 -21.15 -6.30 -1.53
N LEU A 216 -21.90 -5.54 -0.72
CA LEU A 216 -22.54 -6.05 0.49
C LEU A 216 -23.62 -7.11 0.20
N LYS A 217 -24.37 -6.98 -0.91
CA LYS A 217 -25.35 -8.01 -1.33
C LYS A 217 -24.69 -9.35 -1.60
N VAL A 218 -23.50 -9.33 -2.22
CA VAL A 218 -22.74 -10.55 -2.53
C VAL A 218 -22.13 -11.13 -1.25
N TRP A 219 -21.60 -10.29 -0.36
CA TRP A 219 -20.87 -10.74 0.84
C TRP A 219 -21.76 -11.17 2.02
N CYS A 220 -22.93 -10.56 2.22
CA CYS A 220 -23.83 -10.90 3.33
C CYS A 220 -24.22 -12.39 3.40
N PRO A 221 -24.57 -13.07 2.28
CA PRO A 221 -24.82 -14.50 2.27
C PRO A 221 -23.61 -15.34 2.72
N TYR A 222 -22.39 -14.95 2.34
CA TYR A 222 -21.17 -15.68 2.73
C TYR A 222 -20.85 -15.49 4.21
N MET A 223 -21.02 -14.30 4.78
CA MET A 223 -20.82 -14.07 6.22
C MET A 223 -21.80 -14.88 7.09
N ILE A 224 -23.06 -15.00 6.65
CA ILE A 224 -24.09 -15.81 7.33
C ILE A 224 -23.74 -17.31 7.27
N SER A 225 -23.09 -17.76 6.20
CA SER A 225 -22.68 -19.16 6.04
C SER A 225 -21.42 -19.54 6.85
N LEU A 226 -20.51 -18.60 7.08
CA LEU A 226 -19.26 -18.81 7.83
C LEU A 226 -19.44 -18.69 9.36
N HIS A 227 -20.46 -17.98 9.84
CA HIS A 227 -20.81 -17.89 11.26
C HIS A 227 -22.34 -17.81 11.45
N PRO A 228 -23.03 -18.95 11.66
CA PRO A 228 -24.50 -18.97 11.80
C PRO A 228 -25.05 -18.22 13.02
N THR A 229 -24.21 -17.82 13.98
CA THR A 229 -24.67 -17.43 15.33
C THR A 229 -24.44 -15.99 15.76
N ASN A 230 -23.69 -15.13 15.04
CA ASN A 230 -23.27 -13.84 15.60
C ASN A 230 -23.46 -12.62 14.68
N PHE A 231 -24.67 -12.37 14.19
CA PHE A 231 -25.05 -11.05 13.70
C PHE A 231 -26.41 -10.60 14.24
N PRO A 232 -26.48 -9.64 15.20
CA PRO A 232 -27.72 -8.99 15.55
C PRO A 232 -27.93 -7.79 14.62
N LEU A 233 -28.13 -8.04 13.32
CA LEU A 233 -28.66 -7.04 12.39
C LEU A 233 -30.02 -7.52 11.88
N LYS A 234 -30.97 -7.65 12.82
CA LYS A 234 -32.39 -7.64 12.54
C LYS A 234 -33.10 -6.79 13.60
N LYS A 235 -33.29 -5.51 13.30
CA LYS A 235 -34.60 -4.83 13.26
C LYS A 235 -34.39 -3.32 13.11
N ASN A 236 -35.25 -2.72 12.27
CA ASN A 236 -35.53 -1.29 12.14
C ASN A 236 -34.85 -0.52 10.99
N ILE A 237 -34.93 -1.03 9.76
CA ILE A 237 -35.05 -0.16 8.58
C ILE A 237 -36.16 -0.73 7.71
N LEU A 238 -37.41 -0.35 8.02
CA LEU A 238 -38.60 -0.32 7.16
C LEU A 238 -39.80 0.02 8.05
N SER A 239 -39.91 1.30 8.41
CA SER A 239 -41.16 1.94 8.84
C SER A 239 -41.06 3.44 8.59
N SER A 240 -41.23 3.83 7.33
CA SER A 240 -41.84 5.09 6.86
C SER A 240 -42.23 4.88 5.41
#